data_AF-A0A523ZCQ3-F1
#
_entry.id   AF-A0A523ZCQ3-F1
#
_cell.length_a   1.000
_cell.length_b   1.000
_cell.length_c   1.000
_cell.angle_alpha   90.00
_cell.angle_beta   90.00
_cell.angle_gamma   90.00
#
_symmetry.space_group_name_H-M   'P 1'
#
loop_
_entity.id
_entity.type
_entity.pdbx_description
1 polymer ?
#
loop_
_entity_poly.entity_id
_entity_poly.type
_entity_poly.pdbx_seq_one_letter_code
_entity_poly.pdbx_strand_id
1 'polypeptide(L)'
;MVLAFVHGIAGLLIVGLPIALVLQGVKAPMVLFMSVGGALIGIGGMLLAFLKAGKPILSAERIFMLLPWILLLMSAAFVLGLGA
;
A
#
# COMPACT_ATOMS: atom_id res chain seq x y z
N MET A 1 -21.44 -1.95 -2.16
CA MET A 1 -20.65 -2.49 -3.30
C MET A 1 -19.70 -1.46 -3.91
N VAL A 2 -20.12 -0.21 -4.13
CA VAL A 2 -19.27 0.85 -4.71
C VAL A 2 -17.92 0.99 -3.99
N LEU A 3 -17.91 1.06 -2.65
CA LEU A 3 -16.66 1.19 -1.88
C LEU A 3 -15.66 0.06 -2.17
N ALA A 4 -16.10 -1.20 -2.11
CA ALA A 4 -15.23 -2.35 -2.32
C ALA A 4 -14.65 -2.39 -3.74
N PHE A 5 -15.48 -2.05 -4.73
CA PHE A 5 -15.06 -1.98 -6.12
C PHE A 5 -14.03 -0.86 -6.35
N VAL A 6 -14.35 0.37 -5.96
CA VAL A 6 -13.45 1.53 -6.15
C VAL A 6 -12.16 1.36 -5.36
N HIS A 7 -12.23 0.88 -4.12
CA HIS A 7 -11.05 0.62 -3.30
C HIS A 7 -10.15 -0.46 -3.91
N GLY A 8 -10.75 -1.57 -4.39
CA GLY A 8 -10.00 -2.64 -5.03
C GLY A 8 -9.26 -2.16 -6.28
N ILE A 9 -9.96 -1.44 -7.17
CA ILE A 9 -9.34 -0.86 -8.37
C ILE A 9 -8.25 0.16 -8.00
N ALA A 10 -8.49 1.02 -7.02
CA ALA A 10 -7.48 1.97 -6.55
C ALA A 10 -6.22 1.27 -6.05
N GLY A 11 -6.35 0.20 -5.25
CA GLY A 11 -5.22 -0.58 -4.78
C GLY A 11 -4.43 -1.24 -5.92
N LEU A 12 -5.13 -1.83 -6.90
CA LEU A 12 -4.50 -2.40 -8.09
C LEU A 12 -3.76 -1.36 -8.92
N LEU A 13 -4.31 -0.15 -9.06
CA LEU A 13 -3.65 0.94 -9.77
C LEU A 13 -2.40 1.43 -9.03
N ILE A 14 -2.50 1.68 -7.72
CA ILE A 14 -1.38 2.18 -6.91
C ILE A 14 -0.20 1.20 -6.92
N VAL A 15 -0.46 -0.11 -6.87
CA VAL A 15 0.61 -1.11 -6.87
C VAL A 15 1.04 -1.50 -8.29
N GLY A 16 0.10 -1.77 -9.19
CA GLY A 16 0.35 -2.37 -10.50
C GLY A 16 0.80 -1.38 -11.57
N LEU A 17 0.29 -0.15 -11.58
CA LEU A 17 0.62 0.82 -12.62
C LEU A 17 2.11 1.23 -12.61
N PRO A 18 2.73 1.56 -11.46
CA PRO A 18 4.16 1.89 -11.44
C PRO A 18 5.04 0.73 -11.93
N ILE A 19 4.69 -0.51 -11.58
CA ILE A 19 5.36 -1.72 -12.08
C ILE A 19 5.25 -1.82 -13.60
N ALA A 20 4.04 -1.70 -14.14
CA ALA A 20 3.82 -1.80 -15.58
C ALA A 20 4.59 -0.74 -16.36
N LEU A 21 4.60 0.51 -15.89
CA LEU A 21 5.32 1.61 -16.55
C LEU A 21 6.84 1.42 -16.55
N VAL A 22 7.41 0.85 -15.48
CA VAL A 22 8.84 0.54 -15.41
C VAL A 22 9.18 -0.64 -16.32
N LEU A 23 8.37 -1.69 -16.33
CA LEU A 23 8.57 -2.86 -17.22
C LEU A 23 8.46 -2.48 -18.71
N GLN A 24 7.64 -1.49 -19.04
CA GLN A 24 7.53 -0.94 -20.40
C GLN A 24 8.66 0.04 -20.76
N GLY A 25 9.55 0.37 -19.82
CA GLY A 25 10.61 1.36 -20.03
C GLY A 25 10.13 2.81 -20.11
N VAL A 26 8.89 3.10 -19.72
CA VAL A 26 8.28 4.44 -19.78
C VAL A 26 8.73 5.31 -18.61
N LYS A 27 9.01 4.69 -17.46
CA LYS A 27 9.39 5.38 -16.22
C LYS A 27 10.67 4.79 -15.62
N ALA A 28 11.39 5.64 -14.88
CA ALA A 28 12.59 5.23 -14.16
C ALA A 28 12.28 4.16 -13.10
N PRO A 29 13.19 3.22 -12.81
CA PRO A 29 12.98 2.17 -11.81
C PRO A 29 12.61 2.69 -10.41
N MET A 30 12.99 3.92 -10.08
CA MET A 30 12.69 4.55 -8.80
C MET A 30 11.17 4.76 -8.59
N VAL A 31 10.38 4.86 -9.66
CA VAL A 31 8.91 4.91 -9.58
C VAL A 31 8.31 3.64 -8.93
N LEU A 32 9.05 2.51 -8.89
CA LEU A 32 8.64 1.29 -8.16
C LEU A 32 8.47 1.50 -6.65
N PHE A 33 9.09 2.52 -6.05
CA PHE A 33 8.86 2.82 -4.64
C PHE A 33 7.40 3.20 -4.35
N MET A 34 6.66 3.72 -5.34
CA MET A 34 5.21 3.93 -5.20
C MET A 34 4.46 2.60 -5.01
N SER A 35 4.87 1.54 -5.73
CA SER A 35 4.29 0.20 -5.57
C SER A 35 4.60 -0.40 -4.21
N VAL A 36 5.81 -0.17 -3.69
CA VAL A 36 6.19 -0.56 -2.33
C VAL A 36 5.33 0.16 -1.30
N GLY A 37 5.15 1.48 -1.44
CA GLY A 37 4.26 2.27 -0.57
C GLY A 37 2.81 1.77 -0.61
N GLY A 38 2.30 1.49 -1.82
CA GLY A 38 0.98 0.89 -2.04
C GLY A 38 0.81 -0.47 -1.35
N ALA A 39 1.80 -1.34 -1.44
CA ALA A 39 1.77 -2.64 -0.78
C ALA A 39 1.79 -2.51 0.75
N LEU A 40 2.62 -1.61 1.30
CA LEU A 40 2.68 -1.35 2.74
C LEU A 40 1.34 -0.89 3.31
N ILE A 41 0.68 0.09 2.67
CA ILE A 41 -0.64 0.54 3.13
C ILE A 41 -1.72 -0.52 2.91
N GLY A 42 -1.62 -1.33 1.85
CA GLY A 42 -2.48 -2.48 1.63
C GLY A 42 -2.41 -3.47 2.78
N ILE A 43 -1.20 -3.78 3.27
CA ILE A 43 -0.99 -4.63 4.46
C ILE A 43 -1.62 -4.00 5.70
N GLY A 44 -1.38 -2.70 5.95
CA GLY A 44 -1.99 -1.99 7.07
C GLY A 44 -3.52 -2.01 7.03
N GLY A 45 -4.11 -1.77 5.85
CA GLY A 45 -5.54 -1.84 5.61
C GLY A 45 -6.12 -3.23 5.84
N MET A 46 -5.43 -4.29 5.38
CA MET A 46 -5.84 -5.68 5.64
C MET A 46 -5.82 -6.00 7.13
N LEU A 47 -4.76 -5.66 7.86
CA LEU A 47 -4.67 -5.89 9.32
C LEU A 47 -5.87 -5.25 10.05
N LEU A 48 -6.21 -4.01 9.71
CA LEU A 48 -7.35 -3.29 10.27
C LEU A 48 -8.70 -3.91 9.85
N ALA A 49 -8.83 -4.36 8.61
CA ALA A 49 -10.05 -5.01 8.12
C ALA A 49 -10.33 -6.33 8.86
N PHE A 50 -9.32 -7.17 9.06
CA PHE A 50 -9.43 -8.42 9.83
C PHE A 50 -9.70 -8.17 11.31
N LEU A 51 -9.09 -7.14 11.90
CA LEU A 51 -9.39 -6.70 13.26
C LEU A 51 -10.87 -6.29 13.38
N LYS A 52 -11.38 -5.46 12.47
CA LYS A 52 -12.78 -5.03 12.43
C LYS A 52 -13.76 -6.19 12.22
N ALA A 53 -13.36 -7.21 11.45
CA ALA A 53 -14.15 -8.41 11.20
C ALA A 53 -14.21 -9.39 12.39
N GLY A 54 -13.55 -9.08 13.52
CA GLY A 54 -13.49 -9.96 14.69
C GLY A 54 -12.60 -11.20 14.49
N LYS A 55 -11.81 -11.24 13.41
CA LYS A 55 -10.87 -12.32 13.08
C LYS A 55 -9.45 -11.75 12.91
N PRO A 56 -8.89 -11.12 13.95
CA PRO A 56 -7.60 -10.46 13.85
C PRO A 56 -6.49 -11.44 13.45
N ILE A 57 -5.65 -11.04 12.48
CA ILE A 57 -4.42 -11.78 12.14
C ILE A 57 -3.34 -11.55 13.22
N LEU A 58 -3.28 -10.32 13.75
CA LEU A 58 -2.42 -9.91 14.86
C LEU A 58 -3.25 -9.25 15.95
N SER A 59 -2.76 -9.23 17.20
CA SER A 59 -3.44 -8.51 18.29
C SER A 59 -3.57 -7.03 17.97
N ALA A 60 -4.66 -6.40 18.45
CA ALA A 60 -4.92 -4.97 18.24
C ALA A 60 -3.72 -4.10 18.66
N GLU A 61 -3.11 -4.42 19.81
CA GLU A 61 -1.93 -3.73 20.30
C GLU A 61 -0.73 -3.82 19.35
N ARG A 62 -0.46 -5.00 18.77
CA ARG A 62 0.58 -5.14 17.74
C ARG A 62 0.23 -4.38 16.46
N ILE A 63 -1.03 -4.37 16.04
CA ILE A 63 -1.48 -3.61 14.88
C ILE A 63 -1.24 -2.11 15.09
N PHE A 64 -1.68 -1.55 16.23
CA PHE A 64 -1.50 -0.14 16.55
C PHE A 64 -0.03 0.24 16.79
N MET A 65 0.81 -0.69 17.24
CA MET A 65 2.26 -0.49 17.30
C MET A 65 2.92 -0.45 15.92
N LEU A 66 2.46 -1.27 14.97
CA LEU A 66 3.03 -1.35 13.61
C LEU A 66 2.54 -0.22 12.69
N LEU A 67 1.30 0.24 12.87
CA LEU A 67 0.69 1.24 11.97
C LEU A 67 1.54 2.51 11.78
N PRO A 68 2.06 3.18 12.83
CA PRO A 68 2.90 4.36 12.64
C PRO A 68 4.11 4.12 11.75
N TRP A 69 4.76 2.96 11.90
CA TRP A 69 5.91 2.57 11.08
C TRP A 69 5.51 2.27 9.64
N ILE A 70 4.39 1.55 9.43
CA ILE A 70 3.83 1.31 8.10
C ILE A 70 3.52 2.65 7.41
N LEU A 71 2.89 3.59 8.12
CA LEU A 71 2.53 4.90 7.61
C LEU A 71 3.77 5.76 7.29
N LEU A 72 4.83 5.68 8.10
CA LEU A 72 6.09 6.37 7.84
C LEU A 72 6.78 5.80 6.59
N LEU A 73 6.93 4.47 6.53
CA LEU A 73 7.62 3.79 5.44
C LEU A 73 6.87 3.92 4.12
N MET A 74 5.54 3.81 4.12
CA MET A 74 4.75 4.03 2.90
C MET A 74 4.93 5.46 2.39
N SER A 75 4.97 6.45 3.28
CA SER A 75 5.08 7.86 2.91
C SER A 75 6.45 8.15 2.31
N ALA A 76 7.52 7.65 2.96
CA ALA A 76 8.87 7.73 2.42
C ALA A 76 8.97 7.06 1.04
N ALA A 77 8.39 5.87 0.87
CA ALA A 77 8.39 5.17 -0.41
C ALA A 77 7.63 5.95 -1.49
N PHE A 78 6.47 6.54 -1.18
CA PHE A 78 5.75 7.38 -2.13
C PHE A 78 6.55 8.63 -2.54
N VAL A 79 7.20 9.31 -1.60
CA VAL A 79 8.01 10.50 -1.88
C VAL A 79 9.23 10.13 -2.74
N LEU A 80 9.92 9.02 -2.41
CA LEU A 80 11.05 8.53 -3.20
C LEU A 80 10.62 8.17 -4.63
N GLY A 81 9.45 7.54 -4.78
CA GLY A 81 8.91 7.19 -6.10
C GLY A 81 8.46 8.41 -6.91
N LEU A 82 7.99 9.47 -6.24
CA LEU A 82 7.55 10.72 -6.88
C LEU A 82 8.72 11.61 -7.31
N GLY A 83 9.84 11.58 -6.58
CA GLY A 83 11.05 12.35 -6.90
C GLY A 83 11.84 11.85 -8.11
N ALA A 84 11.28 10.94 -8.91
CA ALA A 84 11.92 10.24 -10.02
C ALA A 84 11.39 10.65 -11.40
#